data_AF-A0A1R3KBN5-F1
#
_entry.id   AF-A0A1R3KBN5-F1
#
_cell.length_a   1.000
_cell.length_b   1.000
_cell.length_c   1.000
_cell.angle_alpha   90.00
_cell.angle_beta   90.00
_cell.angle_gamma   90.00
#
_symmetry.space_group_name_H-M   'P 1'
#
loop_
_entity.id
_entity.type
_entity.pdbx_description
1 polymer ?
#
loop_
_entity_poly.entity_id
_entity_poly.type
_entity_poly.pdbx_seq_one_letter_code
_entity_poly.pdbx_strand_id
1 'polypeptide(L)'
;MASSTLLRFLSPPNLLHISPRTQHFTIKCSTSNSSSQPDFPSPMSHDTTISPENFPIEKRRRSEIIRERKPRPELAKSEPPNFEVGWKRTKEINLEKPKGYVIMDFLEKLEGLMGKEFGSTELLAKAGEIVAERAREEAEVLRDEGKVEERMVTELFRVLRLMEMDLAMVKAAVKEETLGERLEQAKARCRQAILVANSF
;
A
#
# COMPACT_ATOMS: atom_id res chain seq x y z
N MET A 1 39.31 43.72 37.60
CA MET A 1 39.02 44.33 36.29
C MET A 1 38.23 43.30 35.49
N ALA A 2 36.97 43.60 35.23
CA ALA A 2 36.04 42.74 34.52
C ALA A 2 36.20 42.95 33.01
N SER A 3 36.31 41.85 32.25
CA SER A 3 36.06 41.87 30.81
C SER A 3 34.89 40.95 30.53
N SER A 4 33.78 41.61 30.25
CA SER A 4 32.53 41.11 29.71
C SER A 4 32.72 40.83 28.22
N THR A 5 32.38 39.62 27.76
CA THR A 5 32.09 39.39 26.34
C THR A 5 30.81 38.57 26.25
N LEU A 6 29.71 39.30 26.06
CA LEU A 6 28.43 38.80 25.56
C LEU A 6 28.58 38.43 24.09
N LEU A 7 28.25 37.21 23.70
CA LEU A 7 27.72 36.95 22.36
C LEU A 7 26.45 36.12 22.45
N ARG A 8 25.37 36.75 21.99
CA ARG A 8 24.02 36.24 21.90
C ARG A 8 23.88 35.35 20.66
N PHE A 9 23.31 34.17 20.88
CA PHE A 9 22.18 33.55 20.20
C PHE A 9 21.94 33.72 18.67
N LEU A 10 21.63 32.53 18.09
CA LEU A 10 20.63 32.21 17.06
C LEU A 10 21.03 32.33 15.58
N SER A 11 21.23 31.16 14.97
CA SER A 11 20.79 30.85 13.60
C SER A 11 20.23 29.42 13.57
N PRO A 12 18.95 29.21 13.19
CA PRO A 12 18.41 27.87 12.97
C PRO A 12 18.83 27.30 11.60
N PRO A 13 18.83 25.97 11.43
CA PRO A 13 19.13 25.33 10.14
C PRO A 13 17.98 25.54 9.15
N ASN A 14 18.34 25.74 7.88
CA ASN A 14 17.43 25.83 6.74
C ASN A 14 16.45 24.64 6.71
N LEU A 15 15.18 24.93 7.01
CA LEU A 15 14.05 24.05 6.72
C LEU A 15 13.82 24.03 5.20
N LEU A 16 14.26 22.96 4.54
CA LEU A 16 13.68 22.60 3.24
C LEU A 16 12.25 22.10 3.50
N HIS A 17 11.31 23.03 3.46
CA HIS A 17 9.89 22.78 3.48
C HIS A 17 9.49 22.13 2.15
N ILE A 18 9.64 20.80 2.05
CA ILE A 18 9.02 20.02 0.99
C ILE A 18 7.53 19.99 1.33
N SER A 19 6.80 20.94 0.75
CA SER A 19 5.34 20.93 0.75
C SER A 19 4.86 19.68 -0.01
N PRO A 20 4.06 18.79 0.60
CA PRO A 20 3.35 17.79 -0.17
C PRO A 20 2.28 18.54 -0.98
N ARG A 21 2.56 18.73 -2.28
CA ARG A 21 1.58 19.22 -3.24
C ARG A 21 0.54 18.11 -3.42
N THR A 22 -0.49 18.11 -2.58
CA THR A 22 -1.70 17.31 -2.78
C THR A 22 -2.35 17.76 -4.08
N GLN A 23 -2.09 17.03 -5.17
CA GLN A 23 -2.89 17.14 -6.37
C GLN A 23 -4.23 16.45 -6.11
N HIS A 24 -5.16 17.20 -5.53
CA HIS A 24 -6.57 16.82 -5.52
C HIS A 24 -7.09 16.87 -6.95
N PHE A 25 -7.18 15.72 -7.62
CA PHE A 25 -7.98 15.58 -8.83
C PHE A 25 -9.45 15.54 -8.43
N THR A 26 -10.10 16.70 -8.41
CA THR A 26 -11.55 16.79 -8.21
C THR A 26 -12.25 16.51 -9.54
N ILE A 27 -12.78 15.30 -9.70
CA ILE A 27 -13.72 14.98 -10.78
C ILE A 27 -15.04 15.67 -10.43
N LYS A 28 -15.36 16.77 -11.12
CA LYS A 28 -16.66 17.43 -11.03
C LYS A 28 -17.68 16.65 -11.86
N CYS A 29 -18.44 15.76 -11.22
CA CYS A 29 -19.66 15.23 -11.78
C CYS A 29 -20.79 16.23 -11.50
N SER A 30 -21.13 17.06 -12.48
CA SER A 30 -22.37 17.83 -12.48
C SER A 30 -23.44 17.01 -13.20
N THR A 31 -24.35 16.35 -12.47
CA THR A 31 -25.67 16.07 -13.04
C THR A 31 -26.72 15.99 -11.94
N SER A 32 -27.52 17.03 -11.89
CA SER A 32 -28.81 17.15 -11.23
C SER A 32 -29.73 15.98 -11.60
N ASN A 33 -30.31 15.33 -10.58
CA ASN A 33 -31.48 14.49 -10.73
C ASN A 33 -32.67 15.35 -11.18
N SER A 34 -33.04 15.25 -12.45
CA SER A 34 -34.40 15.51 -12.92
C SER A 34 -34.65 14.70 -14.18
N SER A 35 -35.68 13.87 -14.06
CA SER A 35 -36.30 13.01 -15.06
C SER A 35 -36.38 13.58 -16.49
N SER A 36 -35.85 12.82 -17.46
CA SER A 36 -36.43 12.68 -18.79
C SER A 36 -35.78 11.49 -19.52
N GLN A 37 -36.58 10.47 -19.82
CA GLN A 37 -36.21 9.38 -20.72
C GLN A 37 -35.95 9.94 -22.13
N PRO A 38 -34.89 9.51 -22.83
CA PRO A 38 -34.83 9.61 -24.28
C PRO A 38 -35.47 8.36 -24.91
N ASP A 39 -36.53 8.60 -25.68
CA ASP A 39 -37.28 7.61 -26.45
C ASP A 39 -36.40 6.86 -27.47
N PHE A 40 -36.36 5.53 -27.35
CA PHE A 40 -35.91 4.63 -28.42
C PHE A 40 -37.06 4.42 -29.40
N PRO A 41 -36.90 4.66 -30.72
CA PRO A 41 -37.96 4.34 -31.66
C PRO A 41 -38.03 2.81 -31.86
N SER A 42 -39.16 2.24 -31.43
CA SER A 42 -39.54 0.85 -31.74
C SER A 42 -39.96 0.73 -33.21
N PRO A 43 -39.71 -0.41 -33.89
CA PRO A 43 -40.05 -0.57 -35.29
C PRO A 43 -41.55 -0.78 -35.46
N MET A 44 -42.23 0.19 -36.07
CA MET A 44 -43.62 0.05 -36.51
C MET A 44 -43.70 -0.59 -37.91
N SER A 45 -44.35 -1.74 -37.91
CA SER A 45 -45.19 -2.39 -38.91
C SER A 45 -45.41 -1.72 -40.29
N HIS A 46 -45.00 -2.48 -41.32
CA HIS A 46 -45.69 -2.82 -42.58
C HIS A 46 -46.29 -1.77 -43.55
N ASP A 47 -45.96 -2.05 -44.82
CA ASP A 47 -46.65 -1.77 -46.09
C ASP A 47 -46.66 -0.35 -46.66
N THR A 48 -45.73 -0.11 -47.60
CA THR A 48 -46.09 0.53 -48.88
C THR A 48 -45.20 0.03 -50.04
N THR A 49 -45.60 -1.11 -50.58
CA THR A 49 -45.86 -1.37 -52.01
C THR A 49 -44.99 -0.65 -53.05
N ILE A 50 -44.08 -1.39 -53.68
CA ILE A 50 -43.72 -1.16 -55.08
C ILE A 50 -44.42 -2.28 -55.88
N SER A 51 -45.39 -1.90 -56.71
CA SER A 51 -46.28 -2.78 -57.48
C SER A 51 -45.49 -3.76 -58.38
N PRO A 52 -45.93 -5.04 -58.51
CA PRO A 52 -45.23 -6.07 -59.29
C PRO A 52 -45.27 -5.88 -60.82
N GLU A 53 -45.91 -4.82 -61.30
CA GLU A 53 -46.16 -4.58 -62.74
C GLU A 53 -45.06 -3.74 -63.44
N ASN A 54 -44.01 -3.28 -62.73
CA ASN A 54 -43.16 -2.19 -63.24
C ASN A 54 -41.64 -2.44 -63.32
N PHE A 55 -41.19 -3.71 -63.39
CA PHE A 55 -39.82 -4.00 -63.80
C PHE A 55 -39.78 -5.05 -64.91
N PRO A 56 -39.40 -4.68 -66.15
CA PRO A 56 -39.31 -5.62 -67.26
C PRO A 56 -38.17 -6.61 -67.01
N ILE A 57 -38.53 -7.84 -66.62
CA ILE A 57 -37.61 -8.96 -66.47
C ILE A 57 -37.27 -9.50 -67.85
N GLU A 58 -36.21 -8.94 -68.44
CA GLU A 58 -35.61 -9.47 -69.66
C GLU A 58 -34.86 -10.78 -69.29
N LYS A 59 -35.51 -11.92 -69.56
CA LYS A 59 -35.01 -13.27 -69.29
C LYS A 59 -33.73 -13.54 -70.10
N ARG A 60 -32.57 -13.14 -69.58
CA ARG A 60 -31.28 -13.41 -70.22
C ARG A 60 -30.99 -14.92 -70.20
N ARG A 61 -30.72 -15.44 -71.40
CA ARG A 61 -30.47 -16.85 -71.72
C ARG A 61 -29.34 -17.44 -70.87
N ARG A 62 -29.53 -18.70 -70.46
CA ARG A 62 -28.48 -19.55 -69.86
C ARG A 62 -27.39 -19.81 -70.91
N SER A 63 -26.27 -19.11 -70.81
CA SER A 63 -24.99 -19.54 -71.40
C SER A 63 -23.84 -18.87 -70.65
N GLU A 64 -22.92 -19.73 -70.20
CA GLU A 64 -21.49 -19.45 -70.11
C GLU A 64 -21.00 -18.44 -69.05
N ILE A 65 -21.02 -18.87 -67.79
CA ILE A 65 -20.10 -18.32 -66.78
C ILE A 65 -19.11 -19.43 -66.40
N ILE A 66 -17.98 -19.47 -67.11
CA ILE A 66 -16.84 -20.30 -66.75
C ILE A 66 -16.28 -19.74 -65.44
N ARG A 67 -16.48 -20.45 -64.33
CA ARG A 67 -15.83 -20.11 -63.05
C ARG A 67 -14.48 -20.78 -62.99
N GLU A 68 -13.41 -20.07 -63.36
CA GLU A 68 -12.06 -20.49 -63.03
C GLU A 68 -11.87 -20.46 -61.50
N ARG A 69 -11.95 -21.63 -60.87
CA ARG A 69 -11.59 -21.81 -59.46
C ARG A 69 -10.07 -21.81 -59.33
N LYS A 70 -9.46 -20.63 -59.27
CA LYS A 70 -8.07 -20.50 -58.79
C LYS A 70 -8.07 -20.80 -57.28
N PRO A 71 -7.39 -21.83 -56.78
CA PRO A 71 -7.29 -22.05 -55.34
C PRO A 71 -6.55 -20.88 -54.72
N ARG A 72 -7.20 -20.15 -53.81
CA ARG A 72 -6.52 -19.16 -52.97
C ARG A 72 -5.42 -19.88 -52.20
N PRO A 73 -4.17 -19.40 -52.17
CA PRO A 73 -3.21 -19.89 -51.20
C PRO A 73 -3.82 -19.69 -49.82
N GLU A 74 -3.80 -20.75 -49.04
CA GLU A 74 -4.28 -20.83 -47.67
C GLU A 74 -3.67 -19.66 -46.88
N LEU A 75 -4.49 -18.66 -46.54
CA LEU A 75 -4.09 -17.55 -45.68
C LEU A 75 -3.97 -18.08 -44.26
N ALA A 76 -2.95 -18.89 -44.01
CA ALA A 76 -2.49 -19.21 -42.68
C ALA A 76 -1.91 -17.91 -42.10
N LYS A 77 -2.77 -17.12 -41.45
CA LYS A 77 -2.30 -16.08 -40.54
C LYS A 77 -1.52 -16.83 -39.46
N SER A 78 -0.20 -16.74 -39.47
CA SER A 78 0.59 -17.21 -38.33
C SER A 78 0.01 -16.56 -37.09
N GLU A 79 -0.23 -17.36 -36.04
CA GLU A 79 -0.68 -16.83 -34.77
C GLU A 79 0.24 -15.67 -34.38
N PRO A 80 -0.31 -14.48 -34.06
CA PRO A 80 0.50 -13.32 -33.71
C PRO A 80 1.50 -13.75 -32.63
N PRO A 81 2.79 -13.39 -32.74
CA PRO A 81 3.79 -13.78 -31.75
C PRO A 81 3.28 -13.36 -30.38
N ASN A 82 3.04 -14.35 -29.52
CA ASN A 82 2.58 -14.11 -28.16
C ASN A 82 3.77 -13.50 -27.42
N PHE A 83 3.93 -12.18 -27.51
CA PHE A 83 4.79 -11.47 -26.60
C PHE A 83 4.14 -11.66 -25.24
N GLU A 84 4.81 -12.37 -24.34
CA GLU A 84 4.50 -12.34 -22.91
C GLU A 84 4.61 -10.87 -22.45
N VAL A 85 3.57 -10.08 -22.70
CA VAL A 85 3.41 -8.72 -22.17
C VAL A 85 3.00 -8.87 -20.72
N GLY A 86 3.88 -9.49 -19.94
CA GLY A 86 3.91 -9.40 -18.50
C GLY A 86 5.01 -8.42 -18.15
N TRP A 87 4.72 -7.46 -17.27
CA TRP A 87 5.75 -6.60 -16.69
C TRP A 87 6.69 -7.48 -15.85
N LYS A 88 7.67 -8.13 -16.49
CA LYS A 88 8.73 -8.85 -15.78
C LYS A 88 9.54 -7.80 -15.04
N ARG A 89 9.53 -7.86 -13.71
CA ARG A 89 10.28 -6.92 -12.87
C ARG A 89 11.75 -7.07 -13.24
N THR A 90 12.35 -6.00 -13.76
CA THR A 90 13.75 -5.97 -14.20
C THR A 90 14.72 -5.93 -13.02
N LYS A 91 14.22 -5.74 -11.80
CA LYS A 91 15.00 -5.75 -10.56
C LYS A 91 14.61 -6.96 -9.74
N GLU A 92 15.61 -7.74 -9.34
CA GLU A 92 15.45 -8.83 -8.39
C GLU A 92 14.94 -8.26 -7.06
N ILE A 93 13.88 -8.86 -6.53
CA ILE A 93 13.35 -8.53 -5.22
C ILE A 93 13.87 -9.60 -4.27
N ASN A 94 14.60 -9.17 -3.24
CA ASN A 94 14.96 -10.04 -2.14
C ASN A 94 13.67 -10.44 -1.41
N LEU A 95 13.28 -11.70 -1.54
CA LEU A 95 12.13 -12.29 -0.82
C LEU A 95 12.52 -12.76 0.59
N GLU A 96 13.82 -12.70 0.91
CA GLU A 96 14.35 -13.06 2.21
C GLU A 96 13.96 -12.02 3.25
N LYS A 97 13.48 -12.51 4.39
CA LYS A 97 13.13 -11.67 5.52
C LYS A 97 14.41 -11.27 6.28
N PRO A 98 14.50 -10.04 6.82
CA PRO A 98 15.63 -9.66 7.66
C PRO A 98 15.69 -10.55 8.91
N LYS A 99 16.88 -10.71 9.49
CA LYS A 99 17.10 -11.63 10.63
C LYS A 99 16.19 -11.29 11.81
N GLY A 100 16.06 -10.00 12.14
CA GLY A 100 15.21 -9.51 13.22
C GLY A 100 13.71 -9.43 12.90
N TYR A 101 13.25 -9.96 11.76
CA TYR A 101 11.85 -9.82 11.31
C TYR A 101 10.82 -10.24 12.36
N VAL A 102 11.07 -11.35 13.06
CA VAL A 102 10.15 -11.87 14.09
C VAL A 102 10.00 -10.88 15.25
N ILE A 103 11.12 -10.30 15.69
CA ILE A 103 11.15 -9.29 16.75
C ILE A 103 10.42 -8.02 16.29
N MET A 104 10.68 -7.58 15.04
CA MET A 104 9.99 -6.43 14.46
C MET A 104 8.49 -6.63 14.43
N ASP A 105 8.00 -7.79 14.00
CA ASP A 105 6.57 -8.11 13.91
C ASP A 105 5.89 -8.04 15.29
N PHE A 106 6.53 -8.53 16.34
CA PHE A 106 6.01 -8.38 17.71
C PHE A 106 5.92 -6.90 18.14
N LEU A 107 6.96 -6.13 17.87
CA LEU A 107 7.03 -4.71 18.25
C LEU A 107 6.09 -3.82 17.43
N GLU A 108 5.92 -4.09 16.13
CA GLU A 108 4.96 -3.42 15.25
C GLU A 108 3.53 -3.67 15.72
N LYS A 109 3.21 -4.90 16.11
CA LYS A 109 1.89 -5.22 16.70
C LYS A 109 1.67 -4.45 18.00
N LEU A 110 2.66 -4.38 18.89
CA LEU A 110 2.56 -3.61 20.12
C LEU A 110 2.40 -2.11 19.86
N GLU A 111 3.14 -1.55 18.90
CA GLU A 111 3.01 -0.14 18.50
C GLU A 111 1.61 0.15 17.94
N GLY A 112 1.09 -0.75 17.11
CA GLY A 112 -0.28 -0.69 16.59
C GLY A 112 -1.35 -0.80 17.68
N LEU A 113 -1.09 -1.54 18.78
CA LEU A 113 -1.99 -1.59 19.94
C LEU A 113 -2.02 -0.25 20.68
N MET A 114 -0.87 0.39 20.90
CA MET A 114 -0.80 1.72 21.53
C MET A 114 -1.46 2.81 20.67
N GLY A 115 -1.54 2.61 19.35
CA GLY A 115 -2.22 3.50 18.41
C GLY A 115 -3.75 3.42 18.44
N LYS A 116 -4.32 2.46 19.15
CA LYS A 116 -5.75 2.19 19.22
C LYS A 116 -6.22 2.30 20.67
N GLU A 117 -7.52 2.49 20.86
CA GLU A 117 -8.16 2.38 22.17
C GLU A 117 -8.19 0.91 22.59
N PHE A 118 -7.10 0.45 23.18
CA PHE A 118 -6.94 -0.95 23.57
C PHE A 118 -7.22 -1.15 25.05
N GLY A 119 -8.44 -1.60 25.34
CA GLY A 119 -8.84 -2.08 26.68
C GLY A 119 -8.45 -1.13 27.80
N SER A 120 -7.85 -1.67 28.87
CA SER A 120 -7.27 -0.90 29.96
C SER A 120 -5.77 -0.68 29.79
N THR A 121 -5.26 0.42 30.35
CA THR A 121 -3.82 0.72 30.39
C THR A 121 -3.02 -0.37 31.10
N GLU A 122 -3.62 -1.05 32.07
CA GLU A 122 -3.03 -2.20 32.76
C GLU A 122 -2.83 -3.39 31.82
N LEU A 123 -3.83 -3.69 30.97
CA LEU A 123 -3.74 -4.77 29.98
C LEU A 123 -2.66 -4.44 28.95
N LEU A 124 -2.63 -3.18 28.46
CA LEU A 124 -1.61 -2.72 27.52
C LEU A 124 -0.20 -2.86 28.11
N ALA A 125 0.00 -2.46 29.37
CA ALA A 125 1.28 -2.60 30.04
C ALA A 125 1.69 -4.07 30.20
N LYS A 126 0.75 -4.96 30.54
CA LYS A 126 1.03 -6.40 30.63
C LYS A 126 1.35 -7.01 29.26
N ALA A 127 0.64 -6.59 28.21
CA ALA A 127 0.94 -7.01 26.85
C ALA A 127 2.34 -6.58 26.43
N GLY A 128 2.76 -5.36 26.77
CA GLY A 128 4.12 -4.89 26.47
C GLY A 128 5.21 -5.63 27.23
N GLU A 129 4.97 -6.05 28.48
CA GLU A 129 5.89 -6.92 29.23
C GLU A 129 6.08 -8.28 28.53
N ILE A 130 4.99 -8.91 28.11
CA ILE A 130 5.03 -10.20 27.39
C ILE A 130 5.75 -10.06 26.05
N VAL A 131 5.47 -8.98 25.31
CA VAL A 131 6.14 -8.71 24.03
C VAL A 131 7.64 -8.45 24.23
N ALA A 132 8.02 -7.72 25.28
CA ALA A 132 9.43 -7.46 25.59
C ALA A 132 10.16 -8.75 25.98
N GLU A 133 9.54 -9.61 26.78
CA GLU A 133 10.07 -10.94 27.13
C GLU A 133 10.25 -11.80 25.88
N ARG A 134 9.22 -11.90 25.03
CA ARG A 134 9.32 -12.68 23.79
C ARG A 134 10.38 -12.14 22.84
N ALA A 135 10.48 -10.82 22.71
CA ALA A 135 11.52 -10.18 21.90
C ALA A 135 12.94 -10.47 22.43
N ARG A 136 13.11 -10.61 23.76
CA ARG A 136 14.38 -11.02 24.35
C ARG A 136 14.73 -12.46 23.98
N GLU A 137 13.79 -13.39 24.17
CA GLU A 137 13.99 -14.80 23.82
C GLU A 137 14.43 -14.98 22.36
N GLU A 138 13.72 -14.34 21.43
CA GLU A 138 14.06 -14.42 19.99
C GLU A 138 15.45 -13.83 19.68
N ALA A 139 15.84 -12.75 20.36
CA ALA A 139 17.15 -12.16 20.18
C ALA A 139 18.27 -13.05 20.75
N GLU A 140 18.03 -13.74 21.86
CA GLU A 140 18.97 -14.73 22.41
C GLU A 140 19.13 -15.92 21.47
N VAL A 141 18.05 -16.42 20.86
CA VAL A 141 18.13 -17.46 19.83
C VAL A 141 19.01 -17.00 18.66
N LEU A 142 18.83 -15.77 18.17
CA LEU A 142 19.65 -15.22 17.08
C LEU A 142 21.12 -15.04 17.46
N ARG A 143 21.40 -14.69 18.73
CA ARG A 143 22.76 -14.62 19.28
C ARG A 143 23.40 -15.99 19.34
N ASP A 144 22.70 -16.96 19.91
CA ASP A 144 23.21 -18.31 20.16
C ASP A 144 23.47 -19.06 18.84
N GLU A 145 22.68 -18.77 17.80
CA GLU A 145 22.91 -19.22 16.42
C GLU A 145 24.07 -18.47 15.71
N GLY A 146 24.66 -17.44 16.34
CA GLY A 146 25.72 -16.62 15.78
C GLY A 146 25.28 -15.72 14.62
N LYS A 147 23.97 -15.50 14.46
CA LYS A 147 23.41 -14.69 13.36
C LYS A 147 23.52 -13.19 13.62
N VAL A 148 23.56 -12.78 14.88
CA VAL A 148 23.56 -11.37 15.32
C VAL A 148 24.67 -11.15 16.35
N GLU A 149 25.34 -10.00 16.26
CA GLU A 149 26.39 -9.61 17.21
C GLU A 149 25.84 -9.30 18.61
N GLU A 150 26.58 -9.68 19.65
CA GLU A 150 26.22 -9.42 21.06
C GLU A 150 25.89 -7.95 21.35
N ARG A 151 26.61 -7.03 20.70
CA ARG A 151 26.41 -5.58 20.85
C ARG A 151 25.00 -5.16 20.41
N MET A 152 24.52 -5.72 19.31
CA MET A 152 23.20 -5.41 18.75
C MET A 152 22.09 -5.93 19.66
N VAL A 153 22.28 -7.13 20.22
CA VAL A 153 21.34 -7.72 21.19
C VAL A 153 21.29 -6.90 22.48
N THR A 154 22.44 -6.46 22.98
CA THR A 154 22.53 -5.59 24.15
C THR A 154 21.81 -4.27 23.93
N GLU A 155 21.98 -3.63 22.76
CA GLU A 155 21.26 -2.41 22.42
C GLU A 155 19.76 -2.64 22.32
N LEU A 156 19.31 -3.74 21.72
CA LEU A 156 17.89 -4.09 21.71
C LEU A 156 17.36 -4.21 23.14
N PHE A 157 18.06 -4.91 24.03
CA PHE A 157 17.62 -5.09 25.42
C PHE A 157 17.54 -3.77 26.18
N ARG A 158 18.50 -2.88 25.94
CA ARG A 158 18.48 -1.53 26.49
C ARG A 158 17.24 -0.76 26.06
N VAL A 159 16.87 -0.83 24.78
CA VAL A 159 15.67 -0.16 24.27
C VAL A 159 14.39 -0.86 24.73
N LEU A 160 14.37 -2.18 24.88
CA LEU A 160 13.21 -2.88 25.45
C LEU A 160 12.98 -2.49 26.93
N ARG A 161 14.05 -2.19 27.69
CA ARG A 161 13.98 -2.00 29.14
C ARG A 161 13.38 -0.69 29.68
N LEU A 162 13.94 0.49 29.43
CA LEU A 162 13.58 1.07 28.19
C LEU A 162 12.02 1.13 28.14
N MET A 163 11.43 0.42 27.18
CA MET A 163 10.04 0.57 26.73
C MET A 163 9.07 0.11 27.82
N GLU A 164 9.45 -0.92 28.56
CA GLU A 164 8.72 -1.38 29.76
C GLU A 164 8.55 -0.25 30.78
N MET A 165 9.56 0.60 30.99
CA MET A 165 9.44 1.76 31.90
C MET A 165 8.42 2.78 31.41
N ASP A 166 8.38 3.08 30.12
CA ASP A 166 7.39 4.01 29.57
C ASP A 166 5.97 3.43 29.69
N LEU A 167 5.80 2.13 29.48
CA LEU A 167 4.52 1.45 29.68
C LEU A 167 4.10 1.37 31.16
N ALA A 168 5.04 1.27 32.08
CA ALA A 168 4.75 1.41 33.51
C ALA A 168 4.23 2.82 33.85
N MET A 169 4.77 3.85 33.20
CA MET A 169 4.27 5.23 33.32
C MET A 169 2.90 5.40 32.69
N VAL A 170 2.62 4.76 31.55
CA VAL A 170 1.28 4.70 30.93
C VAL A 170 0.28 4.04 31.88
N LYS A 171 0.65 2.93 32.51
CA LYS A 171 -0.20 2.25 33.51
C LYS A 171 -0.52 3.15 34.71
N ALA A 172 0.45 3.95 35.15
CA ALA A 172 0.28 4.84 36.31
C ALA A 172 -0.43 6.17 35.97
N ALA A 173 -0.67 6.47 34.69
CA ALA A 173 -1.31 7.71 34.29
C ALA A 173 -2.80 7.72 34.66
N VAL A 174 -3.24 8.78 35.35
CA VAL A 174 -4.62 8.94 35.81
C VAL A 174 -5.39 9.96 34.95
N LYS A 175 -4.68 10.93 34.34
CA LYS A 175 -5.28 11.98 33.52
C LYS A 175 -5.08 11.67 32.04
N GLU A 176 -6.11 11.90 31.24
CA GLU A 176 -6.08 11.66 29.79
C GLU A 176 -4.97 12.44 29.06
N GLU A 177 -4.75 13.70 29.42
CA GLU A 177 -3.67 14.52 28.83
C GLU A 177 -2.29 13.87 29.04
N THR A 178 -2.01 13.45 30.28
CA THR A 178 -0.74 12.79 30.61
C THR A 178 -0.65 11.40 30.00
N LEU A 179 -1.77 10.70 29.85
CA LEU A 179 -1.80 9.37 29.23
C LEU A 179 -1.38 9.46 27.76
N GLY A 180 -1.93 10.43 27.02
CA GLY A 180 -1.59 10.66 25.62
C GLY A 180 -0.09 10.93 25.41
N GLU A 181 0.49 11.84 26.20
CA GLU A 181 1.93 12.15 26.13
C GLU A 181 2.81 10.91 26.39
N ARG A 182 2.44 10.09 27.39
CA ARG A 182 3.17 8.87 27.73
C ARG A 182 3.03 7.80 26.66
N LEU A 183 1.85 7.66 26.04
CA LEU A 183 1.63 6.74 24.93
C LEU A 183 2.48 7.13 23.72
N GLU A 184 2.57 8.41 23.38
CA GLU A 184 3.43 8.86 22.28
C GLU A 184 4.92 8.60 22.56
N GLN A 185 5.36 8.83 23.80
CA GLN A 185 6.72 8.47 24.22
C GLN A 185 6.98 6.96 24.08
N ALA A 186 6.06 6.11 24.56
CA ALA A 186 6.16 4.66 24.47
C ALA A 186 6.18 4.18 23.00
N LYS A 187 5.33 4.75 22.13
CA LYS A 187 5.34 4.48 20.67
C LYS A 187 6.66 4.84 20.03
N ALA A 188 7.20 6.03 20.31
CA ALA A 188 8.50 6.45 19.78
C ALA A 188 9.61 5.46 20.14
N ARG A 189 9.54 4.90 21.36
CA ARG A 189 10.49 3.88 21.82
C ARG A 189 10.27 2.49 21.22
N CYS A 190 9.03 2.07 20.99
CA CYS A 190 8.75 0.90 20.15
C CYS A 190 9.35 1.06 18.76
N ARG A 191 9.17 2.21 18.12
CA ARG A 191 9.75 2.50 16.80
C ARG A 191 11.27 2.43 16.81
N GLN A 192 11.91 2.95 17.87
CA GLN A 192 13.34 2.79 18.05
C GLN A 192 13.75 1.31 18.15
N ALA A 193 13.03 0.50 18.92
CA ALA A 193 13.32 -0.93 19.04
C ALA A 193 13.16 -1.67 17.70
N ILE A 194 12.14 -1.32 16.90
CA ILE A 194 11.95 -1.84 15.53
C ILE A 194 13.16 -1.51 14.64
N LEU A 195 13.67 -0.28 14.71
CA LEU A 195 14.85 0.12 13.93
C LEU A 195 16.10 -0.67 14.33
N VAL A 196 16.30 -0.93 15.63
CA VAL A 196 17.39 -1.78 16.12
C VAL A 196 17.25 -3.20 15.60
N ALA A 197 16.05 -3.80 15.72
CA ALA A 197 15.79 -5.15 15.22
C ALA A 197 15.95 -5.27 13.70
N ASN A 198 15.61 -4.24 12.94
CA ASN A 198 15.80 -4.21 11.48
C ASN A 198 17.27 -4.13 11.08
N SER A 199 18.15 -3.70 11.98
CA SER A 199 19.61 -3.62 11.75
C SER A 199 20.38 -4.90 12.11
N PHE A 200 19.70 -5.95 12.53
CA PHE A 200 20.27 -7.27 12.84
C PHE A 200 20.86 -7.99 11.61
#